data_AF-A0A2S9J9A9-F1
#
_entry.id   AF-A0A2S9J9A9-F1
#
_cell.length_a   1.000
_cell.length_b   1.000
_cell.length_c   1.000
_cell.angle_alpha   90.00
_cell.angle_beta   90.00
_cell.angle_gamma   90.00
#
_symmetry.space_group_name_H-M   'P 1'
#
loop_
_entity.id
_entity.type
_entity.pdbx_description
1 polymer ?
#
loop_
_entity_poly.entity_id
_entity_poly.type
_entity_poly.pdbx_seq_one_letter_code
_entity_poly.pdbx_strand_id
1 'polypeptide(L)'
;MGFATKKPKRWELRQLTWTFISIAMFIPFPVHIFPFVMLSQAKKSKIRSWYAMGVALLLVELGLFASFVYFFGTLSQGMLLTLGGYVTSYVVGNGMLLNRVKPYLQRLELAEVRPLAWIPTAASRNRLQELPQATLDTPQLFIERLLHWRKAINNRAIHQDIDKIIHLFHLLEQRDKIEAEKFLVRHSTVVNVLMKYDEIENSRLNNQVTIESKRKLEEVIAKAAIAIEQEVTNQFKAGILDVSAETDVYIQTLKNRNLLKD
;
A
#
# COMPACT_ATOMS: atom_id res chain seq x y z
N MET A 1 21.21 -3.41 -8.29
CA MET A 1 20.15 -2.62 -7.62
C MET A 1 20.26 -2.81 -6.11
N GLY A 2 19.66 -1.91 -5.32
CA GLY A 2 19.61 -1.96 -3.86
C GLY A 2 18.67 -3.06 -3.34
N PHE A 3 18.71 -3.30 -2.04
CA PHE A 3 17.87 -4.31 -1.37
C PHE A 3 16.43 -3.81 -1.15
N ALA A 4 16.25 -2.52 -0.87
CA ALA A 4 14.96 -1.93 -0.55
C ALA A 4 14.48 -0.90 -1.58
N THR A 5 15.41 -0.33 -2.35
CA THR A 5 15.20 0.81 -3.26
C THR A 5 15.82 0.57 -4.63
N LYS A 6 15.51 1.42 -5.62
CA LYS A 6 16.16 1.36 -6.94
C LYS A 6 17.61 1.91 -6.92
N LYS A 7 18.03 2.50 -5.80
CA LYS A 7 19.35 3.11 -5.59
C LYS A 7 20.47 2.06 -5.40
N PRO A 8 21.75 2.43 -5.55
CA PRO A 8 22.87 1.52 -5.32
C PRO A 8 23.01 1.13 -3.83
N LYS A 9 23.50 -0.08 -3.54
CA LYS A 9 23.70 -0.60 -2.17
C LYS A 9 24.53 0.34 -1.27
N ARG A 10 25.53 1.03 -1.85
CA ARG A 10 26.35 2.02 -1.12
C ARG A 10 25.52 3.17 -0.55
N TRP A 11 24.49 3.61 -1.26
CA TRP A 11 23.59 4.65 -0.77
C TRP A 11 22.75 4.15 0.39
N GLU A 12 22.19 2.94 0.30
CA GLU A 12 21.40 2.33 1.39
C GLU A 12 22.24 2.15 2.66
N LEU A 13 23.46 1.64 2.53
CA LEU A 13 24.42 1.50 3.63
C LEU A 13 24.75 2.84 4.28
N ARG A 14 24.96 3.90 3.48
CA ARG A 14 25.23 5.25 3.99
C ARG A 14 24.08 5.77 4.85
N GLN A 15 22.83 5.54 4.45
CA GLN A 15 21.66 5.98 5.21
C GLN A 15 21.42 5.19 6.49
N LEU A 16 21.94 3.96 6.58
CA LEU A 16 21.81 3.07 7.74
C LEU A 16 23.01 3.09 8.68
N THR A 17 24.02 3.90 8.42
CA THR A 17 25.23 4.05 9.25
C THR A 17 24.93 4.14 10.74
N TRP A 18 24.00 5.02 11.14
CA TRP A 18 23.59 5.17 12.53
C TRP A 18 22.91 3.93 13.13
N THR A 19 22.15 3.17 12.32
CA THR A 19 21.55 1.91 12.73
C THR A 19 22.61 0.85 13.00
N PHE A 20 23.65 0.79 12.16
CA PHE A 20 24.76 -0.13 12.39
C PHE A 20 25.60 0.29 13.60
N ILE A 21 25.82 1.60 13.78
CA ILE A 21 26.49 2.14 14.97
C ILE A 21 25.72 1.79 16.23
N SER A 22 24.38 1.86 16.26
CA SER A 22 23.60 1.50 17.45
C SER A 22 23.67 0.01 17.80
N ILE A 23 23.90 -0.86 16.82
CA ILE A 23 24.11 -2.31 17.01
C ILE A 23 25.56 -2.61 17.37
N ALA A 24 26.52 -1.85 16.85
CA ALA A 24 27.94 -2.04 17.18
C ALA A 24 28.26 -1.52 18.58
N MET A 25 27.57 -0.47 19.03
CA MET A 25 27.67 0.11 20.36
C MET A 25 26.91 -0.75 21.38
N PHE A 26 27.22 -2.05 21.44
CA PHE A 26 26.94 -2.87 22.61
C PHE A 26 27.93 -2.48 23.71
N ILE A 27 27.74 -1.27 24.24
CA ILE A 27 28.53 -0.78 25.34
C ILE A 27 27.92 -1.38 26.62
N PRO A 28 28.70 -1.97 27.54
CA PRO A 28 28.21 -2.40 28.85
C PRO A 28 27.77 -1.24 29.76
N PHE A 29 27.60 -0.04 29.21
CA PHE A 29 27.13 1.15 29.91
C PHE A 29 25.61 1.26 29.77
N PRO A 30 24.92 1.77 30.80
CA PRO A 30 23.46 1.91 30.91
C PRO A 30 22.85 2.98 29.98
N VAL A 31 23.42 3.20 28.80
CA VAL A 31 22.98 4.23 27.84
C VAL A 31 23.02 3.67 26.42
N HIS A 32 21.84 3.44 25.85
CA HIS A 32 21.73 2.99 24.47
C HIS A 32 21.42 4.12 23.49
N ILE A 33 21.98 4.02 22.29
CA ILE A 33 21.85 5.05 21.24
C ILE A 33 20.63 4.80 20.34
N PHE A 34 20.09 3.57 20.32
CA PHE A 34 18.98 3.19 19.44
C PHE A 34 17.73 4.09 19.55
N PRO A 35 17.32 4.65 20.72
CA PRO A 35 16.16 5.55 20.77
C PRO A 35 16.41 6.85 19.98
N PHE A 36 17.62 7.40 20.05
CA PHE A 36 18.00 8.59 19.29
C PHE A 36 18.06 8.32 17.79
N VAL A 37 18.60 7.16 17.39
CA VAL A 37 18.57 6.73 15.99
C VAL A 37 17.13 6.61 15.50
N MET A 38 16.26 6.04 16.31
CA MET A 38 14.84 5.87 15.99
C MET A 38 14.12 7.21 15.82
N LEU A 39 14.36 8.17 16.72
CA LEU A 39 13.81 9.53 16.62
C LEU A 39 14.33 10.25 15.36
N SER A 40 15.62 10.12 15.06
CA SER A 40 16.23 10.67 13.85
C SER A 40 15.61 10.08 12.58
N GLN A 41 15.47 8.74 12.53
CA GLN A 41 14.81 8.06 11.42
C GLN A 41 13.35 8.50 11.30
N ALA A 42 12.62 8.62 12.41
CA ALA A 42 11.22 9.05 12.43
C ALA A 42 11.05 10.50 11.95
N LYS A 43 11.98 11.40 12.28
CA LYS A 43 11.95 12.80 11.82
C LYS A 43 12.27 12.91 10.33
N LYS A 44 13.33 12.24 9.87
CA LYS A 44 13.72 12.22 8.45
C LYS A 44 12.64 11.58 7.58
N SER A 45 12.08 10.48 8.07
CA SER A 45 10.96 9.81 7.41
C SER A 45 9.59 10.39 7.75
N LYS A 46 9.44 11.40 8.61
CA LYS A 46 8.13 11.96 9.00
C LYS A 46 7.05 10.91 9.33
N ILE A 47 7.36 9.90 10.16
CA ILE A 47 6.39 8.88 10.63
C ILE A 47 6.05 9.13 12.10
N ARG A 48 4.78 9.42 12.41
CA ARG A 48 4.34 9.77 13.77
C ARG A 48 4.45 8.58 14.74
N SER A 49 4.03 7.38 14.34
CA SER A 49 4.12 6.21 15.22
C SER A 49 5.56 5.85 15.59
N TRP A 50 6.50 6.07 14.68
CA TRP A 50 7.92 5.84 14.96
C TRP A 50 8.49 6.89 15.89
N TYR A 51 8.03 8.14 15.75
CA TYR A 51 8.42 9.22 16.66
C TYR A 51 7.90 8.94 18.08
N ALA A 52 6.62 8.61 18.22
CA ALA A 52 6.01 8.24 19.49
C ALA A 52 6.71 7.04 20.14
N MET A 53 7.02 6.00 19.36
CA MET A 53 7.77 4.84 19.85
C MET A 53 9.19 5.21 20.28
N GLY A 54 9.88 6.07 19.54
CA GLY A 54 11.21 6.55 19.90
C GLY A 54 11.20 7.32 21.23
N VAL A 55 10.18 8.14 21.47
CA VAL A 55 9.98 8.83 22.76
C VAL A 55 9.69 7.84 23.88
N ALA A 56 8.80 6.86 23.66
CA ALA A 56 8.47 5.84 24.66
C ALA A 56 9.71 5.03 25.07
N LEU A 57 10.52 4.59 24.10
CA LEU A 57 11.75 3.85 24.36
C LEU A 57 12.80 4.72 25.08
N LEU A 58 12.86 6.02 24.76
CA LEU A 58 13.73 6.94 25.49
C LEU A 58 13.30 7.13 26.95
N LEU A 59 11.99 7.17 27.22
CA LEU A 59 11.48 7.20 28.60
C LEU A 59 11.80 5.91 29.36
N VAL A 60 11.71 4.76 28.70
CA VAL A 60 12.11 3.47 29.28
C VAL A 60 13.60 3.46 29.62
N GLU A 61 14.46 3.94 28.71
CA GLU A 61 15.91 4.06 28.97
C GLU A 61 16.20 4.99 30.16
N LEU A 62 15.52 6.13 30.27
CA LEU A 62 15.66 7.03 31.42
C LEU A 62 15.22 6.36 32.72
N GLY A 63 14.15 5.57 32.69
CA GLY A 63 13.70 4.78 33.84
C GLY A 63 14.70 3.71 34.26
N LEU A 64 15.25 2.97 33.29
CA LEU A 64 16.32 2.00 33.54
C LEU A 64 17.57 2.69 34.10
N PHE A 65 17.90 3.90 33.62
CA PHE A 65 19.04 4.68 34.09
C PHE A 65 18.86 5.16 35.52
N ALA A 66 17.68 5.69 35.85
CA ALA A 66 17.34 6.04 37.22
C ALA A 66 17.40 4.82 38.15
N SER A 67 16.88 3.67 37.70
CA SER A 67 16.96 2.40 38.43
C SER A 67 18.40 1.95 38.66
N PHE A 68 19.26 2.08 37.63
CA PHE A 68 20.67 1.74 37.72
C PHE A 68 21.39 2.59 38.76
N VAL A 69 21.18 3.91 38.73
CA VAL A 69 21.78 4.83 39.70
C VAL A 69 21.30 4.54 41.12
N TYR A 70 20.02 4.23 41.29
CA TYR A 70 19.44 3.93 42.60
C TYR A 70 19.97 2.63 43.21
N PHE A 71 20.10 1.57 42.40
CA PHE A 71 20.57 0.26 42.86
C PHE A 71 22.09 0.05 42.67
N PHE A 72 22.82 1.07 42.23
CA PHE A 72 24.24 0.96 41.91
C PHE A 72 25.07 0.47 43.10
N GLY A 73 25.95 -0.50 42.88
CA GLY A 73 26.80 -1.07 43.93
C GLY A 73 26.08 -2.02 44.90
N THR A 74 24.76 -2.19 44.78
CA THR A 74 24.00 -3.18 45.56
C THR A 74 23.86 -4.47 44.77
N LEU A 75 24.17 -5.61 45.38
CA LEU A 75 23.93 -6.94 44.80
C LEU A 75 22.47 -7.35 45.08
N SER A 76 21.55 -6.52 44.61
CA SER A 76 20.11 -6.63 44.88
C SER A 76 19.33 -7.19 43.68
N GLN A 77 18.13 -7.71 43.95
CA GLN A 77 17.20 -8.13 42.89
C GLN A 77 16.86 -6.97 41.94
N GLY A 78 16.80 -5.73 42.45
CA GLY A 78 16.57 -4.52 41.65
C GLY A 78 17.69 -4.26 40.64
N MET A 79 18.95 -4.45 41.04
CA MET A 79 20.11 -4.34 40.15
C MET A 79 20.06 -5.41 39.04
N LEU A 80 19.71 -6.65 39.38
CA LEU A 80 19.58 -7.74 38.39
C LEU A 80 18.46 -7.46 37.36
N LEU A 81 17.29 -7.00 37.82
CA LEU A 81 16.19 -6.62 36.94
C LEU A 81 16.56 -5.44 36.04
N THR A 82 17.31 -4.48 36.55
CA THR A 82 17.80 -3.33 35.77
C THR A 82 18.74 -3.79 34.66
N LEU A 83 19.72 -4.65 34.97
CA LEU A 83 20.64 -5.21 33.97
C LEU A 83 19.91 -6.07 32.93
N GLY A 84 18.98 -6.92 33.34
CA GLY A 84 18.14 -7.69 32.42
C GLY A 84 17.24 -6.81 31.55
N GLY A 85 16.72 -5.72 32.11
CA GLY A 85 15.98 -4.68 31.39
C GLY A 85 16.81 -4.00 30.33
N TYR A 86 18.07 -3.66 30.61
CA TYR A 86 19.00 -3.08 29.63
C TYR A 86 19.28 -4.00 28.46
N VAL A 87 19.62 -5.27 28.72
CA VAL A 87 19.87 -6.25 27.66
C VAL A 87 18.61 -6.44 26.80
N THR A 88 17.44 -6.52 27.43
CA THR A 88 16.17 -6.66 26.72
C THR A 88 15.85 -5.43 25.87
N SER A 89 15.98 -4.23 26.45
CA SER A 89 15.80 -2.94 25.77
C SER A 89 16.70 -2.83 24.55
N TYR A 90 17.97 -3.20 24.69
CA TYR A 90 18.95 -3.20 23.62
C TYR A 90 18.55 -4.12 22.45
N VAL A 91 18.23 -5.38 22.74
CA VAL A 91 17.88 -6.39 21.72
C VAL A 91 16.59 -5.99 21.02
N VAL A 92 15.56 -5.64 21.77
CA VAL A 92 14.25 -5.26 21.22
C VAL A 92 14.36 -3.96 20.43
N GLY A 93 15.02 -2.95 20.97
CA GLY A 93 15.19 -1.65 20.34
C GLY A 93 15.92 -1.71 19.00
N ASN A 94 17.07 -2.40 18.96
CA ASN A 94 17.81 -2.60 17.72
C ASN A 94 17.08 -3.53 16.74
N GLY A 95 16.41 -4.58 17.23
CA GLY A 95 15.55 -5.44 16.41
C GLY A 95 14.43 -4.66 15.72
N MET A 96 13.80 -3.71 16.43
CA MET A 96 12.79 -2.81 15.86
C MET A 96 13.36 -1.89 14.78
N LEU A 97 14.59 -1.37 14.95
CA LEU A 97 15.24 -0.55 13.93
C LEU A 97 15.49 -1.35 12.65
N LEU A 98 15.97 -2.59 12.77
CA LEU A 98 16.24 -3.48 11.64
C LEU A 98 14.97 -3.81 10.86
N ASN A 99 13.86 -4.12 11.55
CA ASN A 99 12.57 -4.40 10.90
C ASN A 99 12.04 -3.18 10.10
N ARG A 100 12.47 -1.96 10.46
CA ARG A 100 12.01 -0.71 9.83
C ARG A 100 12.90 -0.21 8.71
N VAL A 101 14.01 -0.89 8.41
CA VAL A 101 14.99 -0.49 7.38
C VAL A 101 14.35 -0.29 6.01
N LYS A 102 13.57 -1.27 5.55
CA LYS A 102 12.94 -1.22 4.22
C LYS A 102 11.98 -0.03 4.07
N PRO A 103 10.96 0.16 4.94
CA PRO A 103 10.06 1.31 4.83
C PRO A 103 10.77 2.65 5.05
N TYR A 104 11.84 2.70 5.85
CA TYR A 104 12.64 3.91 6.04
C TYR A 104 13.36 4.33 4.74
N LEU A 105 14.10 3.40 4.12
CA LEU A 105 14.86 3.66 2.90
C LEU A 105 13.96 4.07 1.73
N GLN A 106 12.83 3.38 1.55
CA GLN A 106 11.86 3.71 0.50
C GLN A 106 11.30 5.12 0.64
N ARG A 107 11.14 5.60 1.87
CA ARG A 107 10.61 6.94 2.10
C ARG A 107 11.66 8.03 1.93
N LEU A 108 12.92 7.74 2.23
CA LEU A 108 14.02 8.63 1.90
C LEU A 108 14.17 8.78 0.38
N GLU A 109 14.04 7.68 -0.38
CA GLU A 109 14.02 7.73 -1.84
C GLU A 109 12.87 8.61 -2.36
N LEU A 110 11.68 8.49 -1.76
CA LEU A 110 10.53 9.36 -2.11
C LEU A 110 10.79 10.84 -1.79
N ALA A 111 11.56 11.13 -0.73
CA ALA A 111 11.90 12.49 -0.32
C ALA A 111 12.73 13.24 -1.36
N GLU A 112 13.50 12.52 -2.18
CA GLU A 112 14.28 13.12 -3.27
C GLU A 112 13.39 13.60 -4.42
N VAL A 113 12.21 13.00 -4.60
CA VAL A 113 11.28 13.32 -5.69
C VAL A 113 10.19 14.30 -5.22
N ARG A 114 9.81 14.26 -3.93
CA ARG A 114 8.74 15.09 -3.39
C ARG A 114 8.96 15.43 -1.91
N PRO A 115 8.49 16.60 -1.42
CA PRO A 115 8.49 16.91 0.00
C PRO A 115 7.63 15.91 0.77
N LEU A 116 8.22 15.30 1.80
CA LEU A 116 7.50 14.35 2.65
C LEU A 116 6.48 15.09 3.54
N ALA A 117 5.31 14.51 3.72
CA ALA A 117 4.35 14.91 4.76
C ALA A 117 4.43 13.95 5.96
N TRP A 118 3.91 14.35 7.12
CA TRP A 118 3.78 13.45 8.28
C TRP A 118 2.68 12.44 8.05
N ILE A 119 2.99 11.15 8.23
CA ILE A 119 1.98 10.07 8.13
C ILE A 119 1.88 9.33 9.47
N PRO A 120 0.71 8.77 9.80
CA PRO A 120 0.50 8.08 11.06
C PRO A 120 1.38 6.82 11.19
N THR A 121 1.44 5.97 10.16
CA THR A 121 2.17 4.68 10.21
C THR A 121 2.88 4.38 8.89
N ALA A 122 3.94 3.56 8.92
CA ALA A 122 4.64 3.12 7.70
C ALA A 122 3.73 2.32 6.75
N ALA A 123 2.79 1.53 7.31
CA ALA A 123 1.78 0.78 6.56
C ALA A 123 0.71 1.68 5.93
N SER A 124 0.61 2.95 6.35
CA SER A 124 -0.31 3.89 5.71
C SER A 124 0.11 4.23 4.29
N ARG A 125 1.25 3.76 3.77
CA ARG A 125 1.52 3.80 2.32
C ARG A 125 0.46 3.01 1.53
N ASN A 126 -0.03 1.89 2.07
CA ASN A 126 -1.13 1.15 1.44
C ASN A 126 -2.45 1.93 1.55
N ARG A 127 -2.66 2.68 2.65
CA ARG A 127 -3.83 3.56 2.88
C ARG A 127 -3.70 4.99 2.32
N LEU A 128 -2.56 5.38 1.77
CA LEU A 128 -2.34 6.65 1.06
C LEU A 128 -2.26 6.43 -0.44
N GLN A 129 -2.16 5.16 -0.85
CA GLN A 129 -2.49 4.68 -2.18
C GLN A 129 -4.00 4.41 -2.30
N GLU A 130 -4.73 4.40 -1.18
CA GLU A 130 -6.05 5.03 -1.13
C GLU A 130 -5.80 6.55 -1.15
N LEU A 131 -5.66 7.10 -2.37
CA LEU A 131 -5.98 8.49 -2.64
C LEU A 131 -7.30 8.85 -1.94
N PRO A 132 -7.57 10.13 -1.59
CA PRO A 132 -8.82 10.50 -0.93
C PRO A 132 -10.02 9.93 -1.71
N GLN A 133 -10.57 8.82 -1.20
CA GLN A 133 -11.89 8.31 -1.55
C GLN A 133 -12.89 9.28 -0.95
N ALA A 134 -13.03 10.46 -1.56
CA ALA A 134 -14.03 11.44 -1.15
C ALA A 134 -14.30 12.48 -2.25
N THR A 135 -14.46 12.02 -3.49
CA THR A 135 -15.69 12.35 -4.20
C THR A 135 -16.33 11.01 -4.46
N LEU A 136 -17.54 10.79 -3.94
CA LEU A 136 -18.33 9.60 -4.22
C LEU A 136 -18.43 9.49 -5.75
N ASP A 137 -17.60 8.64 -6.36
CA ASP A 137 -17.71 8.29 -7.76
C ASP A 137 -18.96 7.42 -7.84
N THR A 138 -20.10 8.06 -8.06
CA THR A 138 -21.30 7.32 -8.46
C THR A 138 -20.98 6.57 -9.76
N PRO A 139 -21.63 5.43 -10.04
CA PRO A 139 -21.55 4.74 -11.32
C PRO A 139 -21.59 5.69 -12.53
N GLN A 140 -22.45 6.70 -12.43
CA GLN A 140 -22.66 7.72 -13.44
C GLN A 140 -21.44 8.64 -13.61
N LEU A 141 -20.82 9.09 -12.51
CA LEU A 141 -19.63 9.93 -12.55
C LEU A 141 -18.43 9.19 -13.15
N PHE A 142 -18.31 7.89 -12.89
CA PHE A 142 -17.25 7.06 -13.47
C PHE A 142 -17.40 6.93 -14.99
N ILE A 143 -18.61 6.64 -15.48
CA ILE A 143 -18.90 6.62 -16.92
C ILE A 143 -18.63 7.99 -17.54
N GLU A 144 -19.07 9.08 -16.90
CA GLU A 144 -18.85 10.44 -17.39
C GLU A 144 -17.36 10.76 -17.53
N ARG A 145 -16.54 10.37 -16.55
CA ARG A 145 -15.08 10.52 -16.60
C ARG A 145 -14.46 9.70 -17.72
N LEU A 146 -14.90 8.45 -17.93
CA LEU A 146 -14.43 7.63 -19.06
C LEU A 146 -14.80 8.27 -20.41
N LEU A 147 -16.02 8.78 -20.55
CA LEU A 147 -16.47 9.49 -21.75
C LEU A 147 -15.71 10.81 -21.98
N HIS A 148 -15.38 11.52 -20.90
CA HIS A 148 -14.54 12.71 -20.97
C HIS A 148 -13.15 12.37 -21.53
N TRP A 149 -12.47 11.37 -20.97
CA TRP A 149 -11.13 10.97 -21.44
C TRP A 149 -11.15 10.37 -22.83
N ARG A 150 -12.22 9.66 -23.20
CA ARG A 150 -12.44 9.20 -24.58
C ARG A 150 -12.45 10.36 -25.58
N LYS A 151 -12.98 11.52 -25.21
CA LYS A 151 -12.99 12.72 -26.07
C LYS A 151 -11.66 13.47 -26.08
N ALA A 152 -10.91 13.43 -24.98
CA ALA A 152 -9.65 14.16 -24.82
C ALA A 152 -8.46 13.48 -25.52
N ILE A 153 -8.38 12.15 -25.43
CA ILE A 153 -7.27 11.34 -25.93
C ILE A 153 -7.46 11.06 -27.43
N ASN A 154 -6.40 11.15 -28.25
CA ASN A 154 -6.50 10.91 -29.70
C ASN A 154 -6.14 9.48 -30.14
N ASN A 155 -5.92 8.56 -29.20
CA ASN A 155 -5.53 7.18 -29.48
C ASN A 155 -6.73 6.24 -29.63
N ARG A 156 -6.89 5.66 -30.84
CA ARG A 156 -7.96 4.71 -31.17
C ARG A 156 -7.94 3.42 -30.34
N ALA A 157 -6.76 2.91 -29.98
CA ALA A 157 -6.66 1.69 -29.17
C ALA A 157 -7.24 1.93 -27.77
N ILE A 158 -6.89 3.07 -27.16
CA ILE A 158 -7.43 3.49 -25.87
C ILE A 158 -8.95 3.71 -25.96
N HIS A 159 -9.46 4.25 -27.07
CA HIS A 159 -10.92 4.38 -27.27
C HIS A 159 -11.64 3.04 -27.23
N GLN A 160 -11.08 2.01 -27.88
CA GLN A 160 -11.66 0.66 -27.87
C GLN A 160 -11.68 0.06 -26.46
N ASP A 161 -10.58 0.24 -25.71
CA ASP A 161 -10.51 -0.22 -24.32
C ASP A 161 -11.50 0.52 -23.41
N ILE A 162 -11.64 1.85 -23.57
CA ILE A 162 -12.64 2.64 -22.83
C ILE A 162 -14.06 2.18 -23.17
N ASP A 163 -14.38 2.02 -24.45
CA ASP A 163 -15.71 1.60 -24.90
C ASP A 163 -16.07 0.21 -24.36
N LYS A 164 -15.09 -0.70 -24.33
CA LYS A 164 -15.23 -2.03 -23.72
C LYS A 164 -15.50 -1.94 -22.22
N ILE A 165 -14.76 -1.11 -21.49
CA ILE A 165 -14.95 -0.92 -20.04
C ILE A 165 -16.35 -0.34 -19.77
N ILE A 166 -16.77 0.68 -20.52
CA ILE A 166 -18.11 1.28 -20.38
C ILE A 166 -19.20 0.24 -20.62
N HIS A 167 -19.07 -0.58 -21.67
CA HIS A 167 -20.05 -1.62 -21.98
C HIS A 167 -20.15 -2.67 -20.88
N LEU A 168 -19.01 -3.19 -20.40
CA LEU A 168 -18.96 -4.18 -19.33
C LEU A 168 -19.51 -3.64 -18.02
N PHE A 169 -19.28 -2.36 -17.74
CA PHE A 169 -19.84 -1.70 -16.57
C PHE A 169 -21.37 -1.59 -16.64
N HIS A 170 -21.93 -1.19 -17.79
CA HIS A 170 -23.40 -1.15 -17.98
C HIS A 170 -24.04 -2.53 -17.81
N LEU A 171 -23.41 -3.59 -18.34
CA LEU A 171 -23.90 -4.96 -18.16
C LEU A 171 -23.97 -5.37 -16.69
N LEU A 172 -22.98 -4.92 -15.90
CA LEU A 172 -22.91 -5.25 -14.49
C LEU A 172 -23.89 -4.42 -13.66
N GLU A 173 -24.03 -3.11 -13.96
CA GLU A 173 -25.02 -2.23 -13.31
C GLU A 173 -26.47 -2.70 -13.51
N GLN A 174 -26.80 -3.20 -14.71
CA GLN A 174 -28.14 -3.75 -15.00
C GLN A 174 -28.48 -4.98 -14.16
N ARG A 175 -27.46 -5.75 -13.77
CA ARG A 175 -27.64 -7.02 -13.05
C ARG A 175 -27.62 -6.84 -11.54
N ASP A 176 -26.60 -6.15 -11.03
CA ASP A 176 -26.40 -5.95 -9.58
C ASP A 176 -25.71 -4.61 -9.31
N LYS A 177 -26.49 -3.68 -8.74
CA LYS A 177 -26.02 -2.34 -8.39
C LYS A 177 -24.94 -2.35 -7.30
N ILE A 178 -25.03 -3.26 -6.34
CA ILE A 178 -24.07 -3.35 -5.23
C ILE A 178 -22.73 -3.86 -5.76
N GLU A 179 -22.77 -4.82 -6.68
CA GLU A 179 -21.55 -5.33 -7.28
C GLU A 179 -20.90 -4.29 -8.22
N ALA A 180 -21.71 -3.43 -8.86
CA ALA A 180 -21.21 -2.30 -9.65
C ALA A 180 -20.46 -1.28 -8.79
N GLU A 181 -20.95 -0.98 -7.59
CA GLU A 181 -20.23 -0.11 -6.65
C GLU A 181 -18.90 -0.73 -6.21
N LYS A 182 -18.87 -2.02 -5.90
CA LYS A 182 -17.60 -2.69 -5.55
C LYS A 182 -16.63 -2.71 -6.75
N PHE A 183 -17.15 -2.90 -7.95
CA PHE A 183 -16.38 -2.84 -9.19
C PHE A 183 -15.75 -1.46 -9.39
N LEU A 184 -16.48 -0.36 -9.15
CA LEU A 184 -15.94 1.00 -9.21
C LEU A 184 -14.76 1.18 -8.26
N VAL A 185 -14.90 0.72 -7.01
CA VAL A 185 -13.84 0.85 -6.01
C VAL A 185 -12.56 0.14 -6.49
N ARG A 186 -12.70 -1.07 -7.05
CA ARG A 186 -11.56 -1.87 -7.53
C ARG A 186 -10.87 -1.25 -8.76
N HIS A 187 -11.65 -0.70 -9.70
CA HIS A 187 -11.14 -0.24 -11.01
C HIS A 187 -11.07 1.28 -11.16
N SER A 188 -11.36 2.05 -10.12
CA SER A 188 -11.26 3.52 -10.09
C SER A 188 -9.91 4.06 -10.56
N THR A 189 -8.84 3.27 -10.38
CA THR A 189 -7.48 3.65 -10.77
C THR A 189 -7.30 3.80 -12.28
N VAL A 190 -8.15 3.19 -13.12
CA VAL A 190 -8.10 3.33 -14.59
C VAL A 190 -8.23 4.79 -15.02
N VAL A 191 -9.10 5.56 -14.35
CA VAL A 191 -9.30 6.99 -14.64
C VAL A 191 -8.01 7.78 -14.40
N ASN A 192 -7.26 7.45 -13.35
CA ASN A 192 -5.99 8.11 -13.05
C ASN A 192 -4.92 7.80 -14.12
N VAL A 193 -4.94 6.58 -14.67
CA VAL A 193 -4.03 6.17 -15.76
C VAL A 193 -4.36 6.95 -17.04
N LEU A 194 -5.65 7.10 -17.37
CA LEU A 194 -6.11 7.90 -18.51
C LEU A 194 -5.73 9.38 -18.39
N MET A 195 -5.94 9.98 -17.21
CA MET A 195 -5.52 11.35 -16.92
C MET A 195 -4.01 11.53 -17.14
N LYS A 196 -3.19 10.58 -16.66
CA LYS A 196 -1.74 10.63 -16.86
C LYS A 196 -1.33 10.42 -18.30
N TYR A 197 -2.07 9.63 -19.07
CA TYR A 197 -1.83 9.49 -20.50
C TYR A 197 -2.06 10.81 -21.22
N ASP A 198 -3.19 11.46 -20.96
CA ASP A 198 -3.55 12.77 -21.55
C ASP A 198 -2.54 13.86 -21.17
N GLU A 199 -2.11 13.95 -19.91
CA GLU A 199 -1.07 14.89 -19.48
C GLU A 199 0.22 14.73 -20.31
N ILE A 200 0.63 13.48 -20.55
CA ILE A 200 1.84 13.17 -21.32
C ILE A 200 1.60 13.45 -22.81
N GLU A 201 0.39 13.19 -23.33
CA GLU A 201 -0.01 13.52 -24.69
C GLU A 201 0.06 15.02 -24.97
N ASN A 202 -0.52 15.82 -24.07
CA ASN A 202 -0.60 17.27 -24.17
C ASN A 202 0.70 18.00 -23.80
N SER A 203 1.64 17.33 -23.11
CA SER A 203 2.94 17.91 -22.74
C SER A 203 3.83 18.28 -23.93
N ARG A 204 3.58 17.70 -25.12
CA ARG A 204 4.42 17.85 -26.35
C ARG A 204 5.90 17.51 -26.14
N LEU A 205 6.24 16.78 -25.08
CA LEU A 205 7.62 16.38 -24.76
C LEU A 205 8.01 15.14 -25.57
N ASN A 206 8.72 15.31 -26.68
CA ASN A 206 9.13 14.18 -27.56
C ASN A 206 10.49 13.59 -27.18
N ASN A 207 10.64 13.11 -25.94
CA ASN A 207 11.84 12.37 -25.52
C ASN A 207 11.53 10.86 -25.34
N GLN A 208 12.59 10.04 -25.35
CA GLN A 208 12.47 8.58 -25.26
C GLN A 208 11.72 8.11 -24.01
N VAL A 209 11.91 8.82 -22.88
CA VAL A 209 11.25 8.50 -21.61
C VAL A 209 9.74 8.73 -21.69
N THR A 210 9.32 9.82 -22.34
CA THR A 210 7.90 10.13 -22.59
C THR A 210 7.26 9.05 -23.46
N ILE A 211 7.91 8.66 -24.56
CA ILE A 211 7.40 7.64 -25.48
C ILE A 211 7.26 6.29 -24.77
N GLU A 212 8.27 5.87 -24.02
CA GLU A 212 8.22 4.61 -23.26
C GLU A 212 7.12 4.65 -22.18
N SER A 213 6.94 5.81 -21.54
CA SER A 213 5.89 6.00 -20.53
C SER A 213 4.49 5.95 -21.14
N LYS A 214 4.26 6.58 -22.31
CA LYS A 214 2.97 6.48 -23.05
C LYS A 214 2.65 5.02 -23.37
N ARG A 215 3.61 4.28 -23.93
CA ARG A 215 3.43 2.87 -24.27
C ARG A 215 3.09 2.00 -23.05
N LYS A 216 3.75 2.25 -21.91
CA LYS A 216 3.44 1.55 -20.65
C LYS A 216 2.03 1.85 -20.16
N LEU A 217 1.58 3.10 -20.26
CA LEU A 217 0.22 3.48 -19.88
C LEU A 217 -0.83 2.83 -20.79
N GLU A 218 -0.59 2.78 -22.10
CA GLU A 218 -1.41 2.02 -23.06
C GLU A 218 -1.52 0.54 -22.67
N GLU A 219 -0.39 -0.11 -22.37
CA GLU A 219 -0.38 -1.51 -21.97
C GLU A 219 -1.14 -1.75 -20.65
N VAL A 220 -1.07 -0.81 -19.71
CA VAL A 220 -1.83 -0.87 -18.45
C VAL A 220 -3.33 -0.73 -18.69
N ILE A 221 -3.76 0.18 -19.57
CA ILE A 221 -5.18 0.36 -19.93
C ILE A 221 -5.73 -0.91 -20.58
N ALA A 222 -5.01 -1.48 -21.55
CA ALA A 222 -5.40 -2.72 -22.22
C ALA A 222 -5.52 -3.90 -21.23
N LYS A 223 -4.55 -4.03 -20.32
CA LYS A 223 -4.60 -5.06 -19.26
C LYS A 223 -5.77 -4.85 -18.31
N ALA A 224 -6.09 -3.60 -17.97
CA ALA A 224 -7.25 -3.30 -17.13
C ALA A 224 -8.54 -3.71 -17.82
N ALA A 225 -8.71 -3.40 -19.12
CA ALA A 225 -9.88 -3.82 -19.89
C ALA A 225 -10.05 -5.36 -19.93
N ILE A 226 -8.96 -6.11 -20.08
CA ILE A 226 -8.96 -7.58 -20.04
C ILE A 226 -9.30 -8.10 -18.64
N ALA A 227 -8.70 -7.52 -17.59
CA ALA A 227 -8.96 -7.95 -16.21
C ALA A 227 -10.44 -7.71 -15.83
N ILE A 228 -10.99 -6.57 -16.24
CA ILE A 228 -12.40 -6.22 -16.09
C ILE A 228 -13.28 -7.25 -16.81
N GLU A 229 -12.99 -7.57 -18.06
CA GLU A 229 -13.73 -8.60 -18.81
C GLU A 229 -13.71 -9.96 -18.14
N GLN A 230 -12.56 -10.40 -17.62
CA GLN A 230 -12.44 -11.66 -16.90
C GLN A 230 -13.27 -11.65 -15.62
N GLU A 231 -13.26 -10.56 -14.87
CA GLU A 231 -14.04 -10.41 -13.65
C GLU A 231 -15.55 -10.48 -13.92
N VAL A 232 -16.02 -9.70 -14.90
CA VAL A 232 -17.42 -9.71 -15.33
C VAL A 232 -17.82 -11.11 -15.82
N THR A 233 -16.99 -11.75 -16.64
CA THR A 233 -17.23 -13.12 -17.13
C THR A 233 -17.34 -14.13 -15.99
N ASN A 234 -16.46 -14.04 -14.99
CA ASN A 234 -16.49 -14.94 -13.83
C ASN A 234 -17.75 -14.75 -12.99
N GLN A 235 -18.23 -13.51 -12.83
CA GLN A 235 -19.51 -13.25 -12.18
C GLN A 235 -20.71 -13.79 -12.97
N PHE A 236 -20.69 -13.70 -14.29
CA PHE A 236 -21.72 -14.31 -15.13
C PHE A 236 -21.71 -15.84 -15.00
N LYS A 237 -20.53 -16.47 -15.06
CA LYS A 237 -20.40 -17.92 -14.86
C LYS A 237 -20.91 -18.38 -13.50
N ALA A 238 -20.54 -17.68 -12.43
CA ALA A 238 -20.98 -18.02 -11.07
C ALA A 238 -22.51 -18.02 -10.97
N GLY A 239 -23.17 -16.96 -11.45
CA GLY A 239 -24.63 -16.92 -11.38
C GLY A 239 -25.35 -17.88 -12.33
N ILE A 240 -24.76 -18.24 -13.47
CA ILE A 240 -25.32 -19.30 -14.33
C ILE A 240 -25.26 -20.65 -13.60
N LEU A 241 -24.18 -20.93 -12.88
CA LEU A 241 -24.05 -22.15 -12.08
C LEU A 241 -25.08 -22.19 -10.95
N ASP A 242 -25.30 -21.07 -10.27
CA ASP A 242 -26.33 -20.95 -9.22
C ASP A 242 -27.73 -21.19 -9.80
N VAL A 243 -28.07 -20.57 -10.92
CA VAL A 243 -29.36 -20.79 -11.60
C VAL A 243 -29.52 -22.23 -12.07
N SER A 244 -28.46 -22.86 -12.57
CA SER A 244 -28.49 -24.28 -12.96
C SER A 244 -28.75 -25.18 -11.76
N ALA A 245 -28.07 -24.94 -10.63
CA ALA A 245 -28.27 -25.70 -9.40
C ALA A 245 -29.69 -25.50 -8.84
N GLU A 246 -30.22 -24.27 -8.85
CA GLU A 246 -31.59 -23.97 -8.45
C GLU A 246 -32.62 -24.63 -9.36
N THR A 247 -32.38 -24.63 -10.68
CA THR A 247 -33.24 -25.27 -11.67
C THR A 247 -33.28 -26.79 -11.47
N ASP A 248 -32.12 -27.41 -11.23
CA ASP A 248 -32.03 -28.84 -10.95
C ASP A 248 -32.78 -29.22 -9.67
N VAL A 249 -32.64 -28.41 -8.60
CA VAL A 249 -33.38 -28.59 -7.35
C VAL A 249 -34.89 -28.40 -7.57
N TYR A 250 -35.29 -27.42 -8.38
CA TYR A 250 -36.69 -27.18 -8.71
C TYR A 250 -37.29 -28.35 -9.50
N ILE A 251 -36.59 -28.85 -10.53
CA ILE A 251 -37.01 -30.04 -11.30
C ILE A 251 -37.12 -31.26 -10.38
N GLN A 252 -36.13 -31.50 -9.51
CA GLN A 252 -36.20 -32.58 -8.52
C GLN A 252 -37.38 -32.42 -7.57
N THR A 253 -37.68 -31.19 -7.13
CA THR A 253 -38.84 -30.90 -6.28
C THR A 253 -40.16 -31.18 -7.00
N LEU A 254 -40.26 -30.82 -8.29
CA LEU A 254 -41.44 -31.10 -9.11
C LEU A 254 -41.62 -32.60 -9.35
N LYS A 255 -40.52 -33.35 -9.60
CA LYS A 255 -40.54 -34.81 -9.68
C LYS A 255 -40.97 -35.45 -8.36
N ASN A 256 -40.40 -35.03 -7.23
CA ASN A 256 -40.76 -35.53 -5.89
C ASN A 256 -42.22 -35.25 -5.51
N ARG A 257 -42.80 -34.16 -6.02
CA ARG A 257 -44.21 -33.82 -5.83
C ARG A 257 -45.14 -34.49 -6.85
N ASN A 258 -44.64 -35.37 -7.71
CA ASN A 258 -45.37 -36.02 -8.81
C ASN A 258 -46.05 -35.04 -9.81
N LEU A 259 -45.52 -33.81 -9.91
CA LEU A 259 -46.03 -32.80 -10.84
C LEU A 259 -45.36 -32.90 -12.23
N LEU A 260 -44.23 -33.61 -12.32
CA LEU A 260 -43.56 -34.02 -13.55
C LEU A 260 -43.29 -35.51 -13.49
N LYS A 261 -43.70 -36.26 -14.52
CA LYS A 261 -43.29 -37.66 -14.73
C LYS A 261 -41.99 -37.67 -15.54
N ASP A 262 -41.18 -38.71 -15.31
CA ASP A 262 -39.86 -38.88 -15.93
C ASP A 262 -39.86 -38.77 -17.46
#